data_AF-A0A1J0A478-F1
#
_entry.id   AF-A0A1J0A478-F1
#
_cell.length_a   1.000
_cell.length_b   1.000
_cell.length_c   1.000
_cell.angle_alpha   90.00
_cell.angle_beta   90.00
_cell.angle_gamma   90.00
#
_symmetry.space_group_name_H-M   'P 1'
#
loop_
_entity.id
_entity.type
_entity.pdbx_description
1 polymer ?
#
loop_
_entity_poly.entity_id
_entity_poly.type
_entity_poly.pdbx_seq_one_letter_code
_entity_poly.pdbx_strand_id
1 'polypeptide(L)'
;METYYINEHVLSANVRTVIKNAQDKSMYILVGRWGVKGDVLSVYNMNGEVLATVKQTTYAFPSRFDLYDRYKKIGSLGRLISFNRDIYLVKQLNWLVLANVNKQTYRIYSFKERLMLMEKHTVYQGDYYKLSIKNETLAPVCICIGAVMDYWAKNNEKNWQKVNSFLSPKASYQSMELIREKIKSTSR
;
A
#
# COMPACT_ATOMS: atom_id res chain seq x y z
N MET A 1 6.73 -3.02 -23.53
CA MET A 1 6.71 -3.28 -22.07
C MET A 1 7.66 -2.28 -21.48
N GLU A 2 7.13 -1.32 -20.75
CA GLU A 2 7.82 -0.12 -20.30
C GLU A 2 8.45 -0.36 -18.95
N THR A 3 9.67 0.14 -18.76
CA THR A 3 10.39 0.01 -17.49
C THR A 3 10.55 1.36 -16.84
N TYR A 4 10.16 1.45 -15.57
CA TYR A 4 10.27 2.65 -14.75
C TYR A 4 11.02 2.37 -13.45
N TYR A 5 11.63 3.41 -12.90
CA TYR A 5 12.39 3.37 -11.66
C TYR A 5 11.87 4.40 -10.67
N ILE A 6 11.67 3.96 -9.42
CA ILE A 6 11.22 4.79 -8.30
C ILE A 6 12.22 4.61 -7.16
N ASN A 7 12.74 5.69 -6.59
CA ASN A 7 13.59 5.61 -5.41
C ASN A 7 12.81 5.09 -4.19
N GLU A 8 13.28 4.01 -3.55
CA GLU A 8 12.58 3.33 -2.45
C GLU A 8 12.45 4.21 -1.20
N HIS A 9 13.49 4.98 -0.88
CA HIS A 9 13.54 5.79 0.36
C HIS A 9 12.52 6.92 0.38
N VAL A 10 11.99 7.31 -0.79
CA VAL A 10 11.05 8.42 -0.93
C VAL A 10 9.59 7.98 -0.86
N LEU A 11 9.31 6.67 -0.89
CA LEU A 11 7.98 6.09 -0.69
C LEU A 11 7.63 6.00 0.82
N SER A 12 7.78 7.12 1.52
CA SER A 12 7.45 7.28 2.94
C SER A 12 6.01 7.81 3.14
N ALA A 13 5.64 8.19 4.36
CA ALA A 13 4.34 8.80 4.64
C ALA A 13 4.10 10.10 3.85
N ASN A 14 5.15 10.84 3.47
CA ASN A 14 5.08 11.95 2.54
C ASN A 14 5.95 11.59 1.32
N VAL A 15 5.32 11.46 0.16
CA VAL A 15 5.99 11.05 -1.08
C VAL A 15 6.13 12.25 -1.98
N ARG A 16 7.35 12.52 -2.43
CA ARG A 16 7.65 13.44 -3.54
C ARG A 16 8.84 12.92 -4.31
N THR A 17 8.58 12.14 -5.36
CA THR A 17 9.65 11.49 -6.12
C THR A 17 9.41 11.59 -7.62
N VAL A 18 10.50 11.65 -8.38
CA VAL A 18 10.47 11.61 -9.84
C VAL A 18 10.61 10.15 -10.28
N ILE A 19 9.78 9.75 -11.23
CA ILE A 19 9.80 8.42 -11.82
C ILE A 19 10.44 8.53 -13.19
N LYS A 20 11.51 7.77 -13.37
CA LYS A 20 12.31 7.78 -14.60
C LYS A 20 12.10 6.50 -15.39
N ASN A 21 12.27 6.55 -16.71
CA ASN A 21 12.34 5.34 -17.53
C ASN A 21 13.75 4.74 -17.54
N ALA A 22 13.95 3.68 -18.32
CA ALA A 22 15.26 3.01 -18.47
C ALA A 22 16.35 3.88 -19.13
N GLN A 23 15.99 4.97 -19.79
CA GLN A 23 16.91 5.93 -20.39
C GLN A 23 17.18 7.13 -19.47
N ASP A 24 16.87 7.03 -18.17
CA ASP A 24 16.97 8.09 -17.17
C ASP A 24 16.11 9.34 -17.46
N LYS A 25 15.19 9.26 -18.42
CA LYS A 25 14.25 10.36 -18.72
C LYS A 25 13.17 10.40 -17.65
N SER A 26 12.93 11.58 -17.08
CA SER A 26 11.81 11.83 -16.18
C SER A 26 10.48 11.71 -16.94
N MET A 27 9.63 10.79 -16.50
CA MET A 27 8.34 10.51 -17.14
C MET A 27 7.17 10.97 -16.29
N TYR A 28 7.28 10.79 -14.96
CA TYR A 28 6.22 11.14 -14.03
C TYR A 28 6.77 11.74 -12.74
N ILE A 29 5.87 12.38 -11.99
CA ILE A 29 6.13 12.82 -10.62
C ILE A 29 5.06 12.18 -9.73
N LEU A 30 5.50 11.52 -8.67
CA LEU A 30 4.63 10.94 -7.66
C LEU A 30 4.63 11.84 -6.42
N VAL A 31 3.48 12.42 -6.10
CA VAL A 31 3.34 13.38 -5.00
C VAL A 31 2.13 13.06 -4.15
N GLY A 32 2.30 13.14 -2.84
CA GLY A 32 1.20 13.07 -1.90
C GLY A 32 1.61 12.54 -0.55
N ARG A 33 0.64 12.01 0.18
CA ARG A 33 0.84 11.53 1.54
C ARG A 33 -0.03 10.33 1.85
N TRP A 34 0.29 9.65 2.93
CA TRP A 34 -0.42 8.49 3.46
C TRP A 34 -0.53 8.57 4.98
N GLY A 35 -1.55 7.92 5.55
CA GLY A 35 -1.66 7.73 7.00
C GLY A 35 -3.04 8.00 7.56
N VAL A 36 -3.80 8.94 6.98
CA VAL A 36 -5.15 9.31 7.44
C VAL A 36 -6.19 9.20 6.33
N LYS A 37 -7.48 9.08 6.70
CA LYS A 37 -8.57 9.09 5.73
C LYS A 37 -8.55 10.40 4.96
N GLY A 38 -8.74 10.31 3.65
CA GLY A 38 -8.72 11.47 2.77
C GLY A 38 -7.31 11.82 2.31
N ASP A 39 -6.27 11.14 2.78
CA ASP A 39 -4.96 11.24 2.16
C ASP A 39 -4.98 10.74 0.73
N VAL A 40 -4.19 11.43 -0.08
CA VAL A 40 -4.16 11.28 -1.52
C VAL A 40 -2.71 11.17 -1.96
N LEU A 41 -2.46 10.23 -2.86
CA LEU A 41 -1.25 10.15 -3.66
C LEU A 41 -1.63 10.27 -5.14
N SER A 42 -0.92 11.12 -5.88
CA SER A 42 -1.21 11.40 -7.28
C SER A 42 0.05 11.26 -8.12
N VAL A 43 -0.13 10.68 -9.31
CA VAL A 43 0.87 10.60 -10.38
C VAL A 43 0.59 11.72 -11.37
N TYR A 44 1.59 12.55 -11.60
CA TYR A 44 1.56 13.66 -12.54
C TYR A 44 2.42 13.33 -13.75
N ASN A 45 2.05 13.84 -14.92
CA ASN A 45 3.00 13.96 -16.03
C ASN A 45 3.98 15.11 -15.78
N MET A 46 4.97 15.25 -16.66
CA MET A 46 5.99 16.30 -16.54
C MET A 46 5.45 17.72 -16.79
N ASN A 47 4.23 17.86 -17.33
CA ASN A 47 3.54 19.14 -17.51
C ASN A 47 2.71 19.55 -16.28
N GLY A 48 2.64 18.69 -15.25
CA GLY A 48 1.88 18.94 -14.03
C GLY A 48 0.42 18.50 -14.07
N GLU A 49 0.00 17.75 -15.10
CA GLU A 49 -1.36 17.19 -15.18
C GLU A 49 -1.45 15.90 -14.36
N VAL A 50 -2.52 15.76 -13.58
CA VAL A 50 -2.82 14.54 -12.81
C VAL A 50 -3.26 13.43 -13.76
N LEU A 51 -2.50 12.34 -13.82
CA LEU A 51 -2.82 11.17 -14.65
C LEU A 51 -3.57 10.09 -13.86
N ALA A 52 -3.16 9.86 -12.62
CA ALA A 52 -3.84 8.91 -11.74
C ALA A 52 -3.76 9.37 -10.30
N THR A 53 -4.75 8.97 -9.51
CA THR A 53 -4.82 9.29 -8.10
C THR A 53 -5.29 8.09 -7.31
N VAL A 54 -4.78 7.95 -6.10
CA VAL A 54 -5.22 6.95 -5.14
C VAL A 54 -5.52 7.62 -3.79
N LYS A 55 -6.72 7.35 -3.26
CA LYS A 55 -7.26 8.03 -2.08
C LYS A 55 -7.58 7.01 -0.98
N GLN A 56 -7.05 7.22 0.22
CA GLN A 56 -7.38 6.39 1.38
C GLN A 56 -8.81 6.67 1.85
N THR A 57 -9.67 5.65 1.88
CA THR A 57 -11.11 5.81 2.20
C THR A 57 -11.49 5.41 3.61
N THR A 58 -10.65 4.62 4.30
CA THR A 58 -10.93 4.14 5.66
C THR A 58 -9.87 4.58 6.68
N TYR A 59 -10.31 4.85 7.91
CA TYR A 59 -9.45 5.09 9.07
C TYR A 59 -8.92 3.78 9.70
N ALA A 60 -9.67 2.68 9.57
CA ALA A 60 -9.38 1.41 10.21
C ALA A 60 -8.67 0.41 9.27
N PHE A 61 -7.96 -0.53 9.89
CA PHE A 61 -7.33 -1.66 9.20
C PHE A 61 -8.38 -2.73 8.82
N PRO A 62 -8.27 -3.37 7.64
CA PRO A 62 -7.35 -3.03 6.55
C PRO A 62 -7.80 -1.73 5.87
N SER A 63 -6.84 -0.84 5.59
CA SER A 63 -7.16 0.38 4.84
C SER A 63 -7.65 0.01 3.44
N ARG A 64 -8.57 0.80 2.89
CA ARG A 64 -9.06 0.68 1.52
C ARG A 64 -8.67 1.93 0.76
N PHE A 65 -8.40 1.77 -0.53
CA PHE A 65 -7.99 2.86 -1.40
C PHE A 65 -8.88 2.92 -2.64
N ASP A 66 -9.39 4.10 -2.96
CA ASP A 66 -10.07 4.33 -4.24
C ASP A 66 -9.05 4.77 -5.28
N LEU A 67 -9.14 4.20 -6.48
CA LEU A 67 -8.30 4.52 -7.63
C LEU A 67 -9.06 5.38 -8.62
N TYR A 68 -8.37 6.38 -9.15
CA TYR A 68 -8.88 7.34 -10.12
C TYR A 68 -7.94 7.38 -11.32
N ASP A 69 -8.49 7.31 -12.53
CA ASP A 69 -7.83 7.73 -13.77
C ASP A 69 -8.27 9.18 -14.02
N ARG A 70 -7.29 10.09 -13.97
CA ARG A 70 -7.53 11.54 -13.80
C ARG A 70 -8.52 11.81 -12.66
N TYR A 71 -9.75 12.19 -12.99
CA TYR A 71 -10.80 12.55 -12.04
C TYR A 71 -11.91 11.48 -11.91
N LYS A 72 -11.84 10.42 -12.72
CA LYS A 72 -12.87 9.37 -12.73
C LYS A 72 -12.44 8.22 -11.84
N LYS A 73 -13.27 7.88 -10.85
CA LYS A 73 -13.07 6.65 -10.06
C LYS A 73 -13.18 5.44 -10.99
N ILE A 74 -12.15 4.61 -11.00
CA ILE A 74 -12.07 3.40 -11.84
C ILE A 74 -12.07 2.11 -11.02
N GLY A 75 -11.83 2.20 -9.72
CA GLY A 75 -11.86 1.02 -8.85
C GLY A 75 -11.54 1.30 -7.40
N SER A 76 -11.51 0.23 -6.62
CA SER A 76 -11.12 0.27 -5.22
C SER A 76 -10.20 -0.90 -4.89
N LEU A 77 -9.01 -0.60 -4.38
CA LEU A 77 -8.01 -1.54 -3.93
C LEU A 77 -8.24 -1.89 -2.45
N GLY A 78 -8.26 -3.19 -2.15
CA GLY A 78 -8.36 -3.70 -0.79
C GLY A 78 -7.81 -5.12 -0.65
N ARG A 79 -7.44 -5.49 0.58
CA ARG A 79 -6.93 -6.82 0.90
C ARG A 79 -8.04 -7.87 0.84
N LEU A 80 -7.76 -9.01 0.21
CA LEU A 80 -8.70 -10.12 0.09
C LEU A 80 -8.49 -11.16 1.20
N ILE A 81 -7.24 -11.62 1.41
CA ILE A 81 -6.87 -12.66 2.40
C ILE A 81 -5.54 -12.28 3.07
N SER A 82 -5.36 -12.63 4.35
CA SER A 82 -4.18 -12.25 5.16
C SER A 82 -3.40 -13.42 5.78
N PHE A 83 -3.84 -14.67 5.62
CA PHE A 83 -3.35 -15.76 6.49
C PHE A 83 -2.04 -16.43 6.07
N ASN A 84 -1.62 -16.35 4.79
CA ASN A 84 -0.33 -16.88 4.30
C ASN A 84 0.09 -16.33 2.92
N ARG A 85 -0.74 -15.49 2.29
CA ARG A 85 -0.49 -14.89 0.97
C ARG A 85 -1.07 -13.49 0.96
N ASP A 86 -0.27 -12.51 0.56
CA ASP A 86 -0.70 -11.13 0.44
C ASP A 86 -1.39 -10.93 -0.91
N ILE A 87 -2.70 -11.20 -0.92
CA ILE A 87 -3.56 -11.08 -2.10
C ILE A 87 -4.49 -9.89 -1.92
N TYR A 88 -4.50 -9.01 -2.92
CA TYR A 88 -5.36 -7.82 -2.97
C TYR A 88 -6.16 -7.81 -4.25
N LEU A 89 -7.34 -7.21 -4.18
CA LEU A 89 -8.26 -7.06 -5.30
C LEU A 89 -8.48 -5.58 -5.60
N VAL A 90 -8.38 -5.22 -6.87
CA VAL A 90 -8.88 -3.95 -7.38
C VAL A 90 -10.29 -4.19 -7.93
N LYS A 91 -11.29 -3.89 -7.11
CA LYS A 91 -12.71 -3.98 -7.49
C LYS A 91 -13.01 -3.05 -8.66
N GLN A 92 -14.01 -3.38 -9.47
CA GLN A 92 -14.41 -2.72 -10.73
C GLN A 92 -13.46 -2.95 -11.91
N LEU A 93 -12.14 -2.97 -11.68
CA LEU A 93 -11.17 -3.34 -12.72
C LEU A 93 -10.98 -4.87 -12.88
N ASN A 94 -11.41 -5.65 -11.89
CA ASN A 94 -11.16 -7.10 -11.80
C ASN A 94 -9.66 -7.42 -11.87
N TRP A 95 -8.82 -6.59 -11.25
CA TRP A 95 -7.38 -6.82 -11.19
C TRP A 95 -6.99 -7.49 -9.87
N LEU A 96 -6.09 -8.46 -9.98
CA LEU A 96 -5.51 -9.20 -8.88
C LEU A 96 -4.10 -8.70 -8.62
N VAL A 97 -3.80 -8.33 -7.38
CA VAL A 97 -2.44 -7.99 -6.95
C VAL A 97 -1.91 -9.10 -6.06
N LEU A 98 -0.84 -9.74 -6.51
CA LEU A 98 -0.12 -10.77 -5.79
C LEU A 98 1.17 -10.17 -5.22
N ALA A 99 1.29 -10.18 -3.89
CA ALA A 99 2.45 -9.63 -3.21
C ALA A 99 3.25 -10.72 -2.51
N ASN A 100 4.57 -10.58 -2.60
CA ASN A 100 5.53 -11.23 -1.75
C ASN A 100 6.25 -10.14 -0.97
N VAL A 101 5.71 -9.81 0.21
CA VAL A 101 6.18 -8.69 1.04
C VAL A 101 7.64 -8.90 1.47
N ASN A 102 8.02 -10.14 1.82
CA ASN A 102 9.40 -10.47 2.22
C ASN A 102 10.42 -10.20 1.09
N LYS A 103 10.04 -10.46 -0.16
CA LYS A 103 10.89 -10.21 -1.33
C LYS A 103 10.61 -8.84 -1.98
N GLN A 104 9.78 -8.00 -1.36
CA GLN A 104 9.32 -6.71 -1.91
C GLN A 104 8.96 -6.81 -3.41
N THR A 105 8.25 -7.89 -3.77
CA THR A 105 7.88 -8.19 -5.16
C THR A 105 6.37 -8.19 -5.29
N TYR A 106 5.84 -7.42 -6.23
CA TYR A 106 4.41 -7.23 -6.43
C TYR A 106 4.05 -7.43 -7.90
N ARG A 107 2.98 -8.17 -8.17
CA ARG A 107 2.50 -8.44 -9.53
C ARG A 107 1.03 -8.08 -9.65
N ILE A 108 0.69 -7.32 -10.69
CA ILE A 108 -0.69 -6.96 -11.02
C ILE A 108 -1.13 -7.74 -12.25
N TYR A 109 -2.30 -8.36 -12.17
CA TYR A 109 -2.91 -9.13 -13.24
C TYR A 109 -4.31 -8.63 -13.57
N SER A 110 -4.65 -8.59 -14.85
CA SER A 110 -6.03 -8.59 -15.32
C SER A 110 -6.31 -9.97 -15.90
N PHE A 111 -7.19 -10.74 -15.27
CA PHE A 111 -7.40 -12.15 -15.60
C PHE A 111 -6.07 -12.93 -15.65
N LYS A 112 -5.67 -13.43 -16.83
CA LYS A 112 -4.42 -14.18 -17.05
C LYS A 112 -3.24 -13.30 -17.47
N GLU A 113 -3.49 -12.03 -17.77
CA GLU A 113 -2.49 -11.13 -18.30
C GLU A 113 -1.81 -10.33 -17.18
N ARG A 114 -0.47 -10.35 -17.16
CA ARG A 114 0.32 -9.53 -16.23
C ARG A 114 0.41 -8.09 -16.73
N LEU A 115 -0.15 -7.15 -15.97
CA LEU A 115 -0.09 -5.72 -16.26
C LEU A 115 1.20 -5.08 -15.75
N MET A 116 1.68 -5.53 -14.59
CA MET A 116 2.86 -4.94 -13.95
C MET A 116 3.59 -5.96 -13.08
N LEU A 117 4.92 -5.86 -13.04
CA LEU A 117 5.80 -6.43 -12.03
C LEU A 117 6.57 -5.28 -11.38
N MET A 118 6.53 -5.18 -10.06
CA MET A 118 7.37 -4.30 -9.26
C MET A 118 8.31 -5.15 -8.41
N GLU A 119 9.60 -4.85 -8.45
CA GLU A 119 10.64 -5.58 -7.73
C GLU A 119 11.67 -4.60 -7.17
N LYS A 120 12.16 -4.87 -5.96
CA LYS A 120 13.29 -4.14 -5.40
C LYS A 120 14.55 -4.44 -6.22
N HIS A 121 15.29 -3.38 -6.53
CA HIS A 121 16.51 -3.39 -7.30
C HIS A 121 17.55 -2.51 -6.60
N THR A 122 18.50 -3.14 -5.93
CA THR A 122 19.59 -2.47 -5.24
C THR A 122 20.78 -2.33 -6.18
N VAL A 123 21.27 -1.11 -6.35
CA VAL A 123 22.46 -0.78 -7.14
C VAL A 123 23.36 0.16 -6.33
N TYR A 124 24.60 0.37 -6.77
CA TYR A 124 25.55 1.26 -6.07
C TYR A 124 24.99 2.69 -5.84
N GLN A 125 24.13 3.17 -6.73
CA GLN A 125 23.48 4.49 -6.63
C GLN A 125 22.29 4.52 -5.65
N GLY A 126 21.97 3.41 -4.99
CA GLY A 126 20.90 3.31 -3.99
C GLY A 126 19.86 2.23 -4.29
N ASP A 127 18.82 2.23 -3.47
CA ASP A 127 17.70 1.30 -3.55
C ASP A 127 16.55 1.86 -4.39
N TYR A 128 16.11 1.07 -5.37
CA TYR A 128 15.04 1.43 -6.29
C TYR A 128 14.00 0.33 -6.37
N TYR A 129 12.77 0.71 -6.70
CA TYR A 129 11.80 -0.20 -7.29
C TYR A 129 11.88 -0.11 -8.80
N LYS A 130 12.09 -1.26 -9.46
CA LYS A 130 11.93 -1.42 -10.90
C LYS A 130 10.50 -1.86 -11.20
N LEU A 131 9.79 -1.10 -12.02
CA LEU A 131 8.43 -1.39 -12.45
C LEU A 131 8.45 -1.75 -13.93
N SER A 132 8.10 -2.99 -14.25
CA SER A 132 7.93 -3.46 -15.63
C SER A 132 6.45 -3.54 -15.98
N ILE A 133 5.95 -2.55 -16.71
CA ILE A 133 4.53 -2.29 -16.98
C ILE A 133 4.20 -2.59 -18.45
N LYS A 134 3.05 -3.21 -18.71
CA LYS A 134 2.67 -3.66 -20.07
C LYS A 134 2.77 -2.54 -21.12
N ASN A 135 2.21 -1.36 -20.83
CA ASN A 135 2.26 -0.18 -21.70
C ASN A 135 2.19 1.11 -20.89
N GLU A 136 2.42 2.24 -21.55
CA GLU A 136 2.45 3.58 -20.94
C GLU A 136 1.09 4.01 -20.39
N THR A 137 -0.02 3.70 -21.08
CA THR A 137 -1.38 4.05 -20.64
C THR A 137 -1.72 3.49 -19.25
N LEU A 138 -1.23 2.29 -18.93
CA LEU A 138 -1.45 1.65 -17.64
C LEU A 138 -0.50 2.15 -16.54
N ALA A 139 0.58 2.84 -16.90
CA ALA A 139 1.66 3.19 -15.97
C ALA A 139 1.19 4.01 -14.77
N PRO A 140 0.40 5.10 -14.92
CA PRO A 140 -0.01 5.91 -13.78
C PRO A 140 -0.80 5.14 -12.72
N VAL A 141 -1.79 4.33 -13.13
CA VAL A 141 -2.60 3.53 -12.21
C VAL A 141 -1.77 2.44 -11.56
N CYS A 142 -0.90 1.78 -12.33
CA CYS A 142 0.01 0.77 -11.80
C CYS A 142 0.97 1.37 -10.76
N ILE A 143 1.55 2.53 -11.02
CA ILE A 143 2.42 3.26 -10.08
C ILE A 143 1.68 3.55 -8.78
N CYS A 144 0.44 4.05 -8.85
CA CYS A 144 -0.39 4.27 -7.64
C CYS A 144 -0.55 2.98 -6.82
N ILE A 145 -0.87 1.85 -7.47
CA ILE A 145 -1.02 0.57 -6.78
C ILE A 145 0.31 0.11 -6.17
N GLY A 146 1.42 0.25 -6.89
CA GLY A 146 2.76 -0.08 -6.39
C GLY A 146 3.13 0.72 -5.15
N ALA A 147 2.83 2.02 -5.13
CA ALA A 147 3.06 2.86 -3.96
C ALA A 147 2.20 2.47 -2.75
N VAL A 148 0.92 2.10 -2.97
CA VAL A 148 0.08 1.53 -1.88
C VAL A 148 0.68 0.23 -1.35
N MET A 149 1.21 -0.62 -2.23
CA MET A 149 1.79 -1.89 -1.83
C MET A 149 3.03 -1.73 -0.95
N ASP A 150 3.92 -0.80 -1.30
CA ASP A 150 5.08 -0.45 -0.48
C ASP A 150 4.66 0.16 0.87
N TYR A 151 3.68 1.08 0.87
CA TYR A 151 3.13 1.65 2.09
C TYR A 151 2.57 0.57 3.03
N TRP A 152 1.78 -0.37 2.51
CA TRP A 152 1.26 -1.48 3.31
C TRP A 152 2.36 -2.39 3.84
N ALA A 153 3.37 -2.71 3.04
CA ALA A 153 4.50 -3.52 3.51
C ALA A 153 5.20 -2.87 4.73
N LYS A 154 5.42 -1.56 4.69
CA LYS A 154 6.07 -0.81 5.77
C LYS A 154 5.20 -0.57 7.01
N ASN A 155 3.87 -0.52 6.85
CA ASN A 155 2.94 -0.14 7.92
C ASN A 155 2.06 -1.28 8.46
N ASN A 156 1.98 -2.44 7.79
CA ASN A 156 1.13 -3.55 8.23
C ASN A 156 1.55 -4.14 9.59
N GLU A 157 2.85 -4.27 9.89
CA GLU A 157 3.31 -4.78 11.19
C GLU A 157 3.03 -3.81 12.34
N LYS A 158 3.33 -2.51 12.16
CA LYS A 158 3.11 -1.48 13.19
C LYS A 158 1.63 -1.31 13.52
N ASN A 159 0.76 -1.38 12.52
CA ASN A 159 -0.68 -1.25 12.70
C ASN A 159 -1.31 -2.52 13.29
N TRP A 160 -0.83 -3.72 12.93
CA TRP A 160 -1.24 -4.96 13.58
C TRP A 160 -0.85 -5.00 15.05
N GLN A 161 0.36 -4.55 15.40
CA GLN A 161 0.77 -4.41 16.81
C GLN A 161 -0.08 -3.39 17.56
N LYS A 162 -0.42 -2.24 16.96
CA LYS A 162 -1.35 -1.28 17.57
C LYS A 162 -2.74 -1.88 17.77
N VAL A 163 -3.35 -2.47 16.74
CA VAL A 163 -4.67 -3.11 16.85
C VAL A 163 -4.64 -4.23 17.89
N ASN A 164 -3.62 -5.08 17.89
CA ASN A 164 -3.44 -6.09 18.93
C ASN A 164 -3.22 -5.48 20.31
N SER A 165 -2.55 -4.34 20.45
CA SER A 165 -2.40 -3.69 21.76
C SER A 165 -3.74 -3.15 22.30
N PHE A 166 -4.65 -2.72 21.42
CA PHE A 166 -6.03 -2.35 21.79
C PHE A 166 -6.91 -3.58 22.07
N LEU A 167 -6.70 -4.68 21.33
CA LEU A 167 -7.47 -5.93 21.45
C LEU A 167 -6.91 -6.91 22.48
N SER A 168 -5.67 -6.75 22.93
CA SER A 168 -5.07 -7.51 24.02
C SER A 168 -5.47 -6.85 25.33
N PRO A 169 -6.38 -7.44 26.13
CA PRO A 169 -6.64 -6.93 27.45
C PRO A 169 -5.48 -7.37 28.34
N LYS A 170 -4.42 -6.56 28.41
CA LYS A 170 -3.47 -6.64 29.54
C LYS A 170 -4.10 -6.20 30.88
N ALA A 171 -5.41 -5.97 30.93
CA ALA A 171 -6.16 -5.51 32.10
C ALA A 171 -7.43 -6.34 32.39
N SER A 172 -7.44 -7.66 32.12
CA SER A 172 -8.54 -8.53 32.56
C SER A 172 -8.13 -9.66 33.51
N TYR A 173 -6.85 -9.99 33.66
CA TYR A 173 -6.43 -11.01 34.63
C TYR A 173 -6.23 -10.44 36.06
N GLN A 174 -5.55 -9.29 36.19
CA GLN A 174 -5.37 -8.63 37.49
C GLN A 174 -6.70 -8.12 38.08
N SER A 175 -7.61 -7.64 37.24
CA SER A 175 -8.94 -7.19 37.65
C SER A 175 -9.81 -8.35 38.17
N MET A 176 -9.67 -9.54 37.58
CA MET A 176 -10.40 -10.74 38.01
C MET A 176 -9.81 -11.38 39.27
N GLU A 177 -8.50 -11.26 39.51
CA GLU A 177 -7.88 -11.65 40.79
C GLU A 177 -8.31 -10.71 41.93
N LEU A 178 -8.30 -9.40 41.70
CA LEU A 178 -8.80 -8.42 42.67
C LEU A 178 -10.28 -8.63 43.00
N ILE A 179 -11.11 -8.96 42.01
CA ILE A 179 -12.52 -9.30 42.24
C ILE A 179 -12.66 -10.62 43.00
N ARG A 180 -11.86 -11.65 42.70
CA ARG A 180 -11.86 -12.94 43.42
C ARG A 180 -11.39 -12.80 44.87
N GLU A 181 -10.38 -11.99 45.15
CA GLU A 181 -9.93 -11.71 46.53
C GLU A 181 -10.99 -10.94 47.32
N LYS A 182 -11.64 -9.95 46.69
CA LYS A 182 -12.70 -9.16 47.32
C LYS A 182 -13.92 -10.03 47.67
N ILE A 183 -14.32 -10.94 46.78
CA ILE A 183 -15.42 -11.89 47.03
C ILE A 183 -15.07 -12.87 48.17
N LYS A 184 -13.82 -13.35 48.26
CA LYS A 184 -13.39 -14.22 49.38
C LYS A 184 -13.33 -13.50 50.73
N SER A 185 -13.09 -12.19 50.74
CA SER A 185 -13.02 -11.38 51.97
C SER A 185 -14.39 -11.02 52.58
N THR A 186 -15.47 -11.13 51.81
CA THR A 186 -16.84 -10.78 52.24
C THR A 186 -17.66 -11.98 52.72
N SER A 187 -17.11 -13.20 52.62
CA SER A 187 -17.76 -14.44 53.08
C SER A 187 -17.22 -14.97 54.42
N ARG A 188 -16.83 -14.08 55.34
CA ARG A 188 -16.54 -14.39 56.75
C ARG A 188 -17.31 -13.47 57.66
#